data_AF-A0A381FIH2-F1
#
_entry.id   AF-A0A381FIH2-F1
#
_cell.length_a   1.000
_cell.length_b   1.000
_cell.length_c   1.000
_cell.angle_alpha   90.00
_cell.angle_beta   90.00
_cell.angle_gamma   90.00
#
_symmetry.space_group_name_H-M   'P 1'
#
loop_
_entity.id
_entity.type
_entity.pdbx_description
1 polymer ?
#
loop_
_entity_poly.entity_id
_entity_poly.type
_entity_poly.pdbx_seq_one_letter_code
_entity_poly.pdbx_strand_id
1 'polypeptide(L)'
;MEKSHFYILIENRNNAYQLDENNFHIEKILTQEKASEILEEESKFYNQKILRIIVTDDNYMLRKYYLSISLEDLKFLCNIKHDIDKIKISKNYFQNFDLELFKNFEGVLFNAYMSTSMHVGSRETFPYDDLNIGVSYEIYLGWKKEIEFNYFVTPEKYRNDKLKDNFHIYFQMKKMKVSVINNLFNINITNTDIWEDAKGYYKYYDPISQKRFFIQEELLEIIMKDISPSDIFLTTWAKFDKNNYLEVYAEKISN
;
A
#
# COMPACT_ATOMS: atom_id res chain seq x y z
N MET A 1 13.85 23.43 14.01
CA MET A 1 13.41 22.16 13.42
C MET A 1 13.93 22.13 12.01
N GLU A 2 14.77 21.16 11.66
CA GLU A 2 15.13 20.95 10.25
C GLU A 2 13.86 20.67 9.46
N LYS A 3 13.76 21.29 8.29
CA LYS A 3 12.63 21.10 7.39
C LYS A 3 12.70 19.66 6.90
N SER A 4 11.73 18.83 7.26
CA SER A 4 11.68 17.45 6.77
C SER A 4 11.35 17.48 5.28
N HIS A 5 12.31 17.04 4.47
CA HIS A 5 12.11 16.83 3.05
C HIS A 5 11.19 15.62 2.79
N PHE A 6 10.57 15.58 1.61
CA PHE A 6 9.84 14.40 1.14
C PHE A 6 10.55 13.71 -0.02
N TYR A 7 10.37 12.41 -0.14
CA TYR A 7 10.90 11.62 -1.25
C TYR A 7 9.81 10.66 -1.71
N ILE A 8 9.38 10.76 -2.95
CA ILE A 8 8.32 9.91 -3.51
C ILE A 8 8.82 9.31 -4.80
N LEU A 9 8.87 7.99 -4.86
CA LEU A 9 9.17 7.23 -6.05
C LEU A 9 7.98 7.26 -7.00
N ILE A 10 8.26 7.45 -8.29
CA ILE A 10 7.37 7.07 -9.38
C ILE A 10 8.14 6.10 -10.27
N GLU A 11 7.59 4.91 -10.44
CA GLU A 11 8.13 3.83 -11.26
C GLU A 11 7.19 3.61 -12.46
N ASN A 12 7.70 3.73 -13.67
CA ASN A 12 6.98 3.35 -14.89
C ASN A 12 7.44 1.97 -15.35
N ARG A 13 6.54 1.00 -15.34
CA ARG A 13 6.78 -0.43 -15.58
C ARG A 13 6.29 -0.89 -16.95
N ASN A 14 6.12 0.02 -17.91
CA ASN A 14 5.54 -0.17 -19.26
C ASN A 14 6.07 -1.35 -20.10
N ASN A 15 7.02 -2.16 -19.61
CA ASN A 15 7.61 -3.27 -20.34
C ASN A 15 7.51 -4.64 -19.64
N ALA A 16 6.77 -4.75 -18.53
CA ALA A 16 6.58 -6.05 -17.88
C ALA A 16 5.65 -6.99 -18.67
N TYR A 17 4.69 -6.46 -19.45
CA TYR A 17 3.59 -7.25 -20.02
C TYR A 17 3.28 -7.06 -21.52
N GLN A 18 4.12 -6.37 -22.30
CA GLN A 18 3.93 -6.19 -23.76
C GLN A 18 2.60 -5.54 -24.19
N LEU A 19 1.90 -4.87 -23.27
CA LEU A 19 0.76 -4.02 -23.58
C LEU A 19 1.27 -2.57 -23.59
N ASP A 20 0.90 -1.78 -24.60
CA ASP A 20 1.18 -0.34 -24.70
C ASP A 20 0.41 0.49 -23.64
N GLU A 21 0.22 -0.08 -22.45
CA GLU A 21 -0.59 0.47 -21.36
C GLU A 21 0.30 0.91 -20.20
N ASN A 22 -0.02 2.10 -19.68
CA ASN A 22 0.61 2.68 -18.51
C ASN A 22 0.55 1.74 -17.31
N ASN A 23 1.71 1.38 -16.77
CA ASN A 23 1.83 0.62 -15.53
C ASN A 23 2.69 1.40 -14.54
N PHE A 24 2.08 2.35 -13.85
CA PHE A 24 2.78 3.18 -12.87
C PHE A 24 2.67 2.62 -11.45
N HIS A 25 3.71 2.87 -10.66
CA HIS A 25 3.69 2.72 -9.22
C HIS A 25 4.25 3.96 -8.56
N ILE A 26 3.65 4.34 -7.44
CA ILE A 26 4.01 5.51 -6.66
C ILE A 26 4.14 5.08 -5.21
N GLU A 27 5.29 5.37 -4.59
CA GLU A 27 5.56 4.96 -3.22
C GLU A 27 6.35 6.03 -2.46
N LYS A 28 5.99 6.24 -1.19
CA LYS A 28 6.71 7.15 -0.32
C LYS A 28 7.99 6.51 0.21
N ILE A 29 9.11 7.18 -0.04
CA ILE A 29 10.42 6.79 0.48
C ILE A 29 10.70 7.58 1.76
N LEU A 30 10.98 6.86 2.85
CA LEU A 30 11.05 7.47 4.18
C LEU A 30 12.38 8.19 4.47
N THR A 31 13.45 7.84 3.75
CA THR A 31 14.78 8.36 4.02
C THR A 31 15.50 8.81 2.76
N GLN A 32 16.37 9.81 2.92
CA GLN A 32 17.20 10.33 1.83
C GLN A 32 18.18 9.27 1.33
N GLU A 33 18.72 8.47 2.25
CA GLU A 33 19.66 7.40 1.94
C GLU A 33 19.02 6.37 1.01
N LYS A 34 17.78 5.94 1.31
CA LYS A 34 17.10 4.95 0.48
C LYS A 34 16.75 5.53 -0.90
N ALA A 35 16.35 6.78 -0.96
CA ALA A 35 16.07 7.45 -2.22
C ALA A 35 17.34 7.59 -3.08
N SER A 36 18.48 7.90 -2.45
CA SER A 36 19.79 7.95 -3.10
C SER A 36 20.23 6.58 -3.62
N GLU A 37 20.03 5.51 -2.85
CA GLU A 37 20.30 4.12 -3.24
C GLU A 37 19.54 3.75 -4.52
N ILE A 38 18.23 4.02 -4.57
CA ILE A 38 17.38 3.76 -5.74
C ILE A 38 17.92 4.50 -6.97
N LEU A 39 18.25 5.79 -6.84
CA LEU A 39 18.74 6.61 -7.95
C LEU A 39 20.14 6.18 -8.43
N GLU A 40 21.00 5.73 -7.52
CA GLU A 40 22.33 5.21 -7.85
C GLU A 40 22.27 3.86 -8.56
N GLU A 41 21.32 3.00 -8.19
CA GLU A 41 21.04 1.75 -8.90
C GLU A 41 20.55 2.03 -10.32
N GLU A 42 19.55 2.90 -10.46
CA GLU A 42 18.96 3.25 -11.75
C GLU A 42 19.99 3.88 -12.71
N SER A 43 20.87 4.73 -12.17
CA SER A 43 21.96 5.37 -12.95
C SER A 43 22.97 4.37 -13.50
N LYS A 44 23.14 3.20 -12.88
CA LYS A 44 24.04 2.14 -13.36
C LYS A 44 23.44 1.34 -14.51
N PHE A 45 22.12 1.30 -14.63
CA PHE A 45 21.41 0.46 -15.59
C PHE A 45 20.64 1.30 -16.62
N TYR A 46 21.37 2.10 -17.39
CA TYR A 46 20.83 3.03 -18.40
C TYR A 46 20.00 2.38 -19.55
N ASN A 47 19.83 1.05 -19.54
CA ASN A 47 19.15 0.26 -20.58
C ASN A 47 17.90 -0.48 -20.07
N GLN A 48 17.35 -0.13 -18.91
CA GLN A 48 16.24 -0.88 -18.36
C GLN A 48 14.86 -0.45 -18.86
N LYS A 49 14.03 -1.48 -18.97
CA LYS A 49 12.60 -1.50 -19.30
C LYS A 49 11.70 -0.71 -18.34
N ILE A 50 12.23 -0.34 -17.18
CA ILE A 50 11.50 0.32 -16.10
C ILE A 50 12.22 1.63 -15.82
N LEU A 51 11.48 2.75 -15.78
CA LEU A 51 12.02 4.06 -15.43
C LEU A 51 11.63 4.39 -13.99
N ARG A 52 12.62 4.64 -13.15
CA ARG A 52 12.41 5.11 -11.76
C ARG A 52 12.83 6.55 -11.60
N ILE A 53 11.94 7.36 -11.03
CA ILE A 53 12.25 8.75 -10.65
C ILE A 53 11.86 9.04 -9.21
N ILE A 54 12.57 9.98 -8.58
CA ILE A 54 12.22 10.49 -7.27
C ILE A 54 11.71 11.93 -7.39
N VAL A 55 10.50 12.18 -6.92
CA VAL A 55 9.95 13.53 -6.77
C VAL A 55 10.25 14.01 -5.34
N THR A 56 10.88 15.18 -5.22
CA THR A 56 11.35 15.70 -3.93
C THR A 56 11.45 17.23 -3.89
N ASP A 57 11.48 17.81 -2.69
CA ASP A 57 11.89 19.21 -2.46
C ASP A 57 13.33 19.35 -1.95
N ASP A 58 14.08 18.25 -1.86
CA ASP A 58 15.50 18.25 -1.47
C ASP A 58 16.40 18.75 -2.61
N ASN A 59 16.92 19.96 -2.45
CA ASN A 59 17.81 20.60 -3.41
C ASN A 59 19.14 19.86 -3.63
N TYR A 60 19.62 19.08 -2.65
CA TYR A 60 20.82 18.28 -2.84
C TYR A 60 20.56 17.17 -3.86
N MET A 61 19.48 16.40 -3.66
CA MET A 61 19.04 15.35 -4.58
C MET A 61 18.79 15.91 -5.98
N LEU A 62 17.99 16.97 -6.10
CA LEU A 62 17.65 17.64 -7.37
C LEU A 62 18.86 18.13 -8.16
N ARG A 63 20.00 18.39 -7.50
CA ARG A 63 21.24 18.78 -8.16
C ARG A 63 22.13 17.59 -8.50
N LYS A 64 22.09 16.53 -7.69
CA LYS A 64 22.98 15.37 -7.82
C LYS A 64 22.47 14.36 -8.86
N TYR A 65 21.16 14.10 -8.89
CA TYR A 65 20.59 13.01 -9.69
C TYR A 65 19.64 13.54 -10.77
N TYR A 66 19.93 13.21 -12.04
CA TYR A 66 19.07 13.58 -13.18
C TYR A 66 17.65 12.98 -13.10
N LEU A 67 17.52 11.79 -12.48
CA LEU A 67 16.25 11.10 -12.27
C LEU A 67 15.50 11.59 -11.01
N SER A 68 15.95 12.70 -10.42
CA SER A 68 15.19 13.39 -9.38
C SER A 68 14.58 14.67 -9.95
N ILE A 69 13.28 14.87 -9.71
CA ILE A 69 12.52 16.01 -10.24
C ILE A 69 11.77 16.74 -9.14
N SER A 70 11.49 18.02 -9.36
CA SER A 70 10.72 18.81 -8.41
C SER A 70 9.21 18.56 -8.54
N LEU A 71 8.43 19.03 -7.57
CA LEU A 71 6.97 19.03 -7.68
C LEU A 71 6.47 19.85 -8.89
N GLU A 72 7.14 20.96 -9.21
CA GLU A 72 6.77 21.80 -10.36
C GLU A 72 7.05 21.07 -11.67
N ASP A 73 8.17 20.35 -11.76
CA ASP A 73 8.48 19.48 -12.90
C ASP A 73 7.38 18.42 -13.09
N LEU A 74 6.95 17.75 -12.01
CA LEU A 74 5.87 16.76 -12.08
C LEU A 74 4.55 17.39 -12.54
N LYS A 75 4.18 18.57 -12.01
CA LYS A 75 2.98 19.30 -12.45
C LYS A 75 3.05 19.61 -13.94
N PHE A 76 4.21 20.07 -14.42
CA PHE A 76 4.43 20.31 -15.84
C PHE A 76 4.23 19.04 -16.68
N LEU A 77 4.82 17.90 -16.27
CA LEU A 77 4.63 16.61 -16.94
C LEU A 77 3.15 16.20 -17.02
N CYS A 78 2.41 16.38 -15.93
CA CYS A 78 1.00 15.98 -15.82
C CYS A 78 0.01 17.01 -16.38
N ASN A 79 0.48 18.07 -17.04
CA ASN A 79 -0.33 19.19 -17.53
C ASN A 79 -1.17 19.90 -16.44
N ILE A 80 -0.65 19.93 -15.21
CA ILE A 80 -1.21 20.67 -14.08
C ILE A 80 -0.65 22.09 -14.11
N LYS A 81 -1.40 23.07 -13.61
CA LYS A 81 -0.92 24.45 -13.46
C LYS A 81 0.40 24.47 -12.68
N HIS A 82 1.43 25.02 -13.29
CA HIS A 82 2.81 25.05 -12.78
C HIS A 82 3.44 26.41 -13.04
N ASP A 83 4.54 26.67 -12.34
CA ASP A 83 5.40 27.83 -12.56
C ASP A 83 6.47 27.50 -13.60
N ILE A 84 6.38 28.12 -14.78
CA ILE A 84 7.24 27.80 -15.93
C ILE A 84 8.72 28.10 -15.64
N ASP A 85 9.00 29.10 -14.81
CA ASP A 85 10.35 29.52 -14.45
C ASP A 85 11.06 28.52 -13.53
N LYS A 86 10.32 27.57 -12.97
CA LYS A 86 10.83 26.52 -12.08
C LYS A 86 11.09 25.19 -12.77
N ILE A 87 10.67 25.04 -14.04
CA ILE A 87 10.77 23.79 -14.78
C ILE A 87 12.21 23.59 -15.29
N LYS A 88 12.75 22.40 -15.06
CA LYS A 88 14.12 22.04 -15.45
C LYS A 88 14.20 20.86 -16.42
N ILE A 89 13.07 20.21 -16.68
CA ILE A 89 12.99 19.00 -17.49
C ILE A 89 12.27 19.22 -18.82
N SER A 90 12.51 18.32 -19.78
CA SER A 90 11.78 18.25 -21.05
C SER A 90 10.79 17.10 -21.02
N LYS A 91 9.57 17.33 -21.56
CA LYS A 91 8.55 16.28 -21.69
C LYS A 91 8.96 15.12 -22.58
N ASN A 92 9.89 15.32 -23.52
CA ASN A 92 10.22 14.31 -24.53
C ASN A 92 10.78 13.01 -23.94
N TYR A 93 11.32 13.06 -22.72
CA TYR A 93 11.87 11.90 -22.03
C TYR A 93 10.85 11.16 -21.16
N PHE A 94 9.72 11.79 -20.84
CA PHE A 94 8.71 11.27 -19.92
C PHE A 94 7.43 10.99 -20.67
N GLN A 95 7.14 9.72 -20.88
CA GLN A 95 5.91 9.30 -21.56
C GLN A 95 4.79 9.09 -20.55
N ASN A 96 3.58 9.51 -20.94
CA ASN A 96 2.32 9.13 -20.33
C ASN A 96 2.09 9.58 -18.87
N PHE A 97 2.72 10.68 -18.46
CA PHE A 97 2.37 11.36 -17.22
C PHE A 97 1.08 12.16 -17.41
N ASP A 98 0.06 11.90 -16.59
CA ASP A 98 -1.27 12.48 -16.73
C ASP A 98 -1.85 12.98 -15.39
N LEU A 99 -3.08 13.51 -15.47
CA LEU A 99 -3.79 14.02 -14.31
C LEU A 99 -4.08 12.93 -13.26
N GLU A 100 -4.28 11.68 -13.67
CA GLU A 100 -4.61 10.60 -12.75
C GLU A 100 -3.38 10.17 -11.93
N LEU A 101 -2.22 10.10 -12.57
CA LEU A 101 -0.94 9.92 -11.90
C LEU A 101 -0.70 11.03 -10.86
N PHE A 102 -0.95 12.29 -11.23
CA PHE A 102 -0.77 13.42 -10.31
C PHE A 102 -1.69 13.32 -9.08
N LYS A 103 -2.97 12.98 -9.27
CA LYS A 103 -3.91 12.78 -8.15
C LYS A 103 -3.45 11.68 -7.21
N ASN A 104 -2.93 10.58 -7.77
CA ASN A 104 -2.43 9.47 -6.98
C ASN A 104 -1.17 9.86 -6.21
N PHE A 105 -0.26 10.60 -6.85
CA PHE A 105 0.90 11.22 -6.23
C PHE A 105 0.54 12.15 -5.07
N GLU A 106 -0.47 13.03 -5.23
CA GLU A 106 -0.91 13.92 -4.14
C GLU A 106 -1.39 13.14 -2.92
N GLY A 107 -2.11 12.04 -3.12
CA GLY A 107 -2.51 11.17 -2.02
C GLY A 107 -1.32 10.60 -1.24
N VAL A 108 -0.24 10.21 -1.93
CA VAL A 108 1.02 9.79 -1.28
C VAL A 108 1.71 10.95 -0.58
N LEU A 109 1.79 12.11 -1.24
CA LEU A 109 2.41 13.32 -0.69
C LEU A 109 1.76 13.77 0.63
N PHE A 110 0.43 13.76 0.67
CA PHE A 110 -0.35 14.17 1.84
C PHE A 110 -0.63 13.03 2.84
N ASN A 111 0.00 11.86 2.67
CA ASN A 111 -0.14 10.69 3.55
C ASN A 111 -1.58 10.14 3.64
N ALA A 112 -2.39 10.26 2.58
CA ALA A 112 -3.66 9.55 2.51
C ALA A 112 -3.44 8.03 2.38
N TYR A 113 -2.31 7.64 1.79
CA TYR A 113 -1.75 6.28 1.69
C TYR A 113 -0.24 6.40 1.42
N MET A 114 0.51 5.34 1.67
CA MET A 114 1.97 5.29 1.50
C MET A 114 2.38 4.82 0.10
N SER A 115 1.52 4.03 -0.56
CA SER A 115 1.78 3.50 -1.90
C SER A 115 0.52 3.39 -2.75
N THR A 116 0.68 3.45 -4.07
CA THR A 116 -0.35 3.08 -5.04
C THR A 116 0.25 2.59 -6.36
N SER A 117 -0.33 1.55 -6.94
CA SER A 117 0.09 0.98 -8.23
C SER A 117 -1.09 0.87 -9.18
N MET A 118 -0.85 1.12 -10.46
CA MET A 118 -1.72 0.67 -11.53
C MET A 118 -1.63 -0.85 -11.62
N HIS A 119 -2.78 -1.51 -11.55
CA HIS A 119 -2.85 -2.94 -11.80
C HIS A 119 -3.45 -3.18 -13.18
N VAL A 120 -2.73 -3.98 -13.95
CA VAL A 120 -3.22 -4.70 -15.12
C VAL A 120 -2.83 -6.16 -14.86
N GLY A 121 -3.74 -6.93 -14.26
CA GLY A 121 -3.43 -8.33 -13.97
C GLY A 121 -4.54 -9.08 -13.25
N SER A 122 -4.69 -10.35 -13.61
CA SER A 122 -5.43 -11.36 -12.86
C SER A 122 -4.50 -12.04 -11.86
N ARG A 123 -4.92 -12.16 -10.60
CA ARG A 123 -4.22 -13.02 -9.64
C ARG A 123 -4.98 -14.32 -9.50
N GLU A 124 -4.49 -15.38 -10.14
CA GLU A 124 -4.91 -16.74 -9.82
C GLU A 124 -4.17 -17.13 -8.52
N THR A 125 -4.92 -17.33 -7.44
CA THR A 125 -4.33 -17.80 -6.19
C THR A 125 -4.66 -19.27 -6.06
N PHE A 126 -3.70 -20.13 -6.38
CA PHE A 126 -3.80 -21.56 -6.09
C PHE A 126 -3.37 -21.79 -4.64
N PRO A 127 -4.26 -22.23 -3.73
CA PRO A 127 -3.76 -22.96 -2.57
C PRO A 127 -3.25 -24.29 -3.12
N TYR A 128 -1.93 -24.51 -3.05
CA TYR A 128 -1.33 -25.75 -3.53
C TYR A 128 -1.90 -27.00 -2.81
N ASP A 129 -2.61 -26.86 -1.66
CA ASP A 129 -3.15 -28.00 -0.89
C ASP A 129 -4.46 -27.78 -0.07
N ASP A 130 -5.19 -26.65 -0.14
CA ASP A 130 -6.38 -26.40 0.74
C ASP A 130 -7.67 -26.03 -0.02
N LEU A 131 -8.62 -26.97 -0.04
CA LEU A 131 -9.93 -26.85 -0.70
C LEU A 131 -10.92 -25.92 0.05
N ASN A 132 -10.57 -25.39 1.22
CA ASN A 132 -11.44 -24.49 1.99
C ASN A 132 -11.35 -23.02 1.56
N ILE A 133 -10.48 -22.69 0.60
CA ILE A 133 -10.23 -21.32 0.14
C ILE A 133 -10.63 -21.23 -1.34
N GLY A 134 -11.70 -20.49 -1.62
CA GLY A 134 -12.22 -20.31 -2.98
C GLY A 134 -11.25 -19.56 -3.90
N VAL A 135 -11.21 -19.97 -5.16
CA VAL A 135 -10.50 -19.26 -6.25
C VAL A 135 -11.24 -17.95 -6.52
N SER A 136 -10.55 -16.81 -6.45
CA SER A 136 -11.09 -15.53 -6.88
C SER A 136 -10.38 -15.05 -8.14
N TYR A 137 -11.17 -14.70 -9.16
CA TYR A 137 -10.71 -14.03 -10.37
C TYR A 137 -11.16 -12.59 -10.29
N GLU A 138 -10.22 -11.67 -10.11
CA GLU A 138 -10.49 -10.24 -10.27
C GLU A 138 -9.52 -9.70 -11.33
N ILE A 139 -10.05 -9.44 -12.52
CA ILE A 139 -9.40 -8.57 -13.49
C ILE A 139 -9.75 -7.16 -13.05
N TYR A 140 -8.79 -6.48 -12.43
CA TYR A 140 -8.94 -5.07 -12.11
C TYR A 140 -8.03 -4.27 -13.02
N LEU A 141 -8.63 -3.28 -13.70
CA LEU A 141 -7.93 -2.26 -14.46
C LEU A 141 -8.03 -0.96 -13.68
N GLY A 142 -6.89 -0.42 -13.27
CA GLY A 142 -6.80 0.90 -12.63
C GLY A 142 -5.92 0.93 -11.39
N TRP A 143 -5.97 2.06 -10.68
CA TRP A 143 -5.15 2.30 -9.50
C TRP A 143 -5.67 1.55 -8.27
N LYS A 144 -4.74 0.93 -7.56
CA LYS A 144 -4.94 0.33 -6.24
C LYS A 144 -3.99 0.96 -5.25
N LYS A 145 -4.46 1.18 -4.03
CA LYS A 145 -3.71 1.85 -2.96
C LYS A 145 -3.26 0.81 -1.96
N GLU A 146 -2.08 0.99 -1.40
CA GLU A 146 -1.51 0.12 -0.37
C GLU A 146 -1.58 -1.35 -0.78
N ILE A 147 -0.97 -1.73 -1.90
CA ILE A 147 -0.99 -3.13 -2.34
C ILE A 147 0.42 -3.66 -2.62
N GLU A 148 1.35 -2.75 -2.84
CA GLU A 148 2.71 -3.05 -3.24
C GLU A 148 3.62 -2.04 -2.57
N PHE A 149 4.70 -2.53 -1.98
CA PHE A 149 5.67 -1.72 -1.25
C PHE A 149 7.04 -2.28 -1.59
N ASN A 150 7.68 -1.66 -2.57
CA ASN A 150 8.95 -2.15 -3.10
C ASN A 150 10.12 -1.62 -2.26
N TYR A 151 9.95 -0.45 -1.66
CA TYR A 151 11.03 0.26 -0.96
C TYR A 151 10.66 0.76 0.44
N PHE A 152 9.44 0.50 0.90
CA PHE A 152 9.01 0.80 2.25
C PHE A 152 9.83 0.02 3.26
N VAL A 153 10.54 0.74 4.12
CA VAL A 153 11.20 0.17 5.28
C VAL A 153 10.32 0.43 6.49
N THR A 154 9.79 -0.64 7.07
CA THR A 154 9.07 -0.58 8.34
C THR A 154 9.97 0.13 9.38
N PRO A 155 9.51 1.24 10.00
CA PRO A 155 10.32 1.96 10.98
C PRO A 155 10.78 1.03 12.10
N GLU A 156 11.99 1.26 12.62
CA GLU A 156 12.69 0.32 13.52
C GLU A 156 11.86 -0.07 14.76
N LYS A 157 11.14 0.88 15.36
CA LYS A 157 10.21 0.63 16.48
C LYS A 157 9.06 -0.34 16.18
N TYR A 158 8.80 -0.63 14.90
CA TYR A 158 7.79 -1.56 14.41
C TYR A 158 8.39 -2.77 13.70
N ARG A 159 9.72 -2.86 13.61
CA ARG A 159 10.42 -3.95 12.93
C ARG A 159 10.45 -5.17 13.84
N ASN A 160 9.64 -6.18 13.54
CA ASN A 160 9.71 -7.47 14.23
C ASN A 160 10.84 -8.28 13.61
N ASP A 161 11.92 -8.53 14.36
CA ASP A 161 13.10 -9.29 13.89
C ASP A 161 12.76 -10.71 13.39
N LYS A 162 11.58 -11.25 13.75
CA LYS A 162 11.11 -12.57 13.29
C LYS A 162 10.43 -12.55 11.91
N LEU A 163 10.19 -11.38 11.30
CA LEU A 163 9.41 -11.23 10.05
C LEU A 163 10.18 -10.52 8.93
N LYS A 164 11.52 -10.59 8.94
CA LYS A 164 12.41 -9.78 8.09
C LYS A 164 12.21 -9.88 6.58
N ASP A 165 11.55 -10.93 6.06
CA ASP A 165 11.51 -11.20 4.61
C ASP A 165 10.10 -11.27 3.99
N ASN A 166 9.05 -10.88 4.71
CA ASN A 166 7.69 -10.99 4.17
C ASN A 166 7.24 -9.68 3.50
N PHE A 167 7.14 -9.72 2.17
CA PHE A 167 6.42 -8.77 1.34
C PHE A 167 5.07 -8.40 1.98
N HIS A 168 4.88 -7.13 2.33
CA HIS A 168 3.64 -6.63 2.89
C HIS A 168 2.67 -6.29 1.74
N ILE A 169 2.01 -7.29 1.18
CA ILE A 169 0.90 -7.05 0.25
C ILE A 169 -0.33 -6.67 1.10
N TYR A 170 -0.79 -5.42 0.98
CA TYR A 170 -2.09 -5.01 1.50
C TYR A 170 -3.19 -5.14 0.42
N PHE A 171 -4.44 -5.13 0.84
CA PHE A 171 -5.71 -5.28 0.10
C PHE A 171 -6.01 -6.57 -0.67
N GLN A 172 -6.81 -7.42 -0.01
CA GLN A 172 -7.97 -8.07 -0.64
C GLN A 172 -9.07 -8.21 0.42
N MET A 173 -10.34 -8.07 0.01
CA MET A 173 -11.44 -8.60 0.81
C MET A 173 -11.23 -10.10 0.93
N LYS A 174 -10.78 -10.56 2.08
CA LYS A 174 -10.51 -11.99 2.30
C LYS A 174 -11.67 -12.59 3.05
N LYS A 175 -12.18 -13.71 2.55
CA LYS A 175 -13.06 -14.59 3.30
C LYS A 175 -12.20 -15.35 4.30
N MET A 176 -12.31 -15.03 5.59
CA MET A 176 -11.56 -15.65 6.68
C MET A 176 -12.51 -16.35 7.64
N LYS A 177 -12.20 -17.58 8.05
CA LYS A 177 -12.91 -18.22 9.16
C LYS A 177 -12.61 -17.48 10.47
N VAL A 178 -13.58 -17.42 11.38
CA VAL A 178 -13.41 -16.88 12.75
C VAL A 178 -12.27 -17.59 13.48
N SER A 179 -12.11 -18.90 13.31
CA SER A 179 -10.97 -19.65 13.87
C SER A 179 -9.59 -19.12 13.41
N VAL A 180 -9.47 -18.71 12.15
CA VAL A 180 -8.24 -18.11 11.61
C VAL A 180 -8.02 -16.72 12.20
N ILE A 181 -9.08 -15.94 12.40
CA ILE A 181 -9.00 -14.60 13.01
C ILE A 181 -8.58 -14.72 14.47
N ASN A 182 -9.16 -15.65 15.23
CA ASN A 182 -8.78 -15.95 16.61
C ASN A 182 -7.28 -16.23 16.72
N ASN A 183 -6.74 -17.05 15.82
CA ASN A 183 -5.30 -17.35 15.80
C ASN A 183 -4.45 -16.14 15.39
N LEU A 184 -4.87 -15.36 14.40
CA LEU A 184 -4.09 -14.25 13.86
C LEU A 184 -3.92 -13.08 14.83
N PHE A 185 -4.96 -12.84 15.64
CA PHE A 185 -5.03 -11.75 16.63
C PHE A 185 -4.85 -12.24 18.07
N ASN A 186 -4.62 -13.54 18.26
CA ASN A 186 -4.55 -14.17 19.59
C ASN A 186 -5.77 -13.80 20.46
N ILE A 187 -6.96 -13.92 19.86
CA ILE A 187 -8.24 -13.62 20.50
C ILE A 187 -9.15 -14.81 20.55
N ASN A 188 -10.11 -14.74 21.46
CA ASN A 188 -11.37 -15.42 21.30
C ASN A 188 -12.46 -14.38 21.00
N ILE A 189 -12.89 -14.28 19.74
CA ILE A 189 -13.88 -13.29 19.30
C ILE A 189 -15.16 -13.32 20.15
N THR A 190 -15.57 -14.48 20.66
CA THR A 190 -16.80 -14.61 21.46
C THR A 190 -16.65 -14.17 22.91
N ASN A 191 -15.44 -13.81 23.36
CA ASN A 191 -15.24 -13.21 24.67
C ASN A 191 -15.68 -11.74 24.64
N THR A 192 -16.66 -11.35 25.46
CA THR A 192 -17.18 -9.97 25.51
C THR A 192 -16.24 -8.99 26.20
N ASP A 193 -15.37 -9.47 27.09
CA ASP A 193 -14.61 -8.59 28.00
C ASP A 193 -13.39 -7.93 27.36
N ILE A 194 -13.05 -8.33 26.12
CA ILE A 194 -11.86 -7.86 25.40
C ILE A 194 -12.16 -6.71 24.42
N TRP A 195 -13.43 -6.33 24.27
CA TRP A 195 -13.85 -5.37 23.26
C TRP A 195 -13.96 -3.96 23.83
N GLU A 196 -13.37 -3.00 23.12
CA GLU A 196 -13.51 -1.57 23.36
C GLU A 196 -14.53 -0.99 22.38
N ASP A 197 -15.48 -0.20 22.85
CA ASP A 197 -16.37 0.56 21.96
C ASP A 197 -15.57 1.64 21.21
N ALA A 198 -15.69 1.62 19.89
CA ALA A 198 -15.02 2.53 18.99
C ALA A 198 -15.96 3.02 17.87
N LYS A 199 -16.96 3.85 18.25
CA LYS A 199 -17.82 4.61 17.31
C LYS A 199 -18.45 3.73 16.23
N GLY A 200 -19.31 2.79 16.65
CA GLY A 200 -20.05 1.89 15.75
C GLY A 200 -19.30 0.60 15.39
N TYR A 201 -18.14 0.37 16.00
CA TYR A 201 -17.41 -0.89 15.95
C TYR A 201 -16.98 -1.28 17.35
N TYR A 202 -16.93 -2.59 17.61
CA TYR A 202 -16.09 -3.13 18.66
C TYR A 202 -14.68 -3.29 18.15
N LYS A 203 -13.72 -2.80 18.94
CA LYS A 203 -12.30 -2.81 18.65
C LYS A 203 -11.60 -3.72 19.63
N TYR A 204 -10.77 -4.59 19.11
CA TYR A 204 -9.77 -5.34 19.86
C TYR A 204 -8.36 -4.88 19.45
N TYR A 205 -7.43 -4.83 20.41
CA TYR A 205 -6.02 -4.59 20.17
C TYR A 205 -5.20 -5.77 20.71
N ASP A 206 -4.43 -6.43 19.82
CA ASP A 206 -3.47 -7.45 20.21
C ASP A 206 -2.16 -6.79 20.65
N PRO A 207 -1.80 -6.82 21.94
CA PRO A 207 -0.55 -6.23 22.41
C PRO A 207 0.70 -6.97 21.91
N ILE A 208 0.58 -8.26 21.53
CA ILE A 208 1.72 -9.08 21.10
C ILE A 208 2.10 -8.75 19.65
N SER A 209 1.14 -8.87 18.73
CA SER A 209 1.39 -8.59 17.31
C SER A 209 1.16 -7.12 16.92
N GLN A 210 0.71 -6.29 17.87
CA GLN A 210 0.38 -4.87 17.66
C GLN A 210 -0.60 -4.65 16.50
N LYS A 211 -1.62 -5.51 16.40
CA LYS A 211 -2.66 -5.40 15.37
C LYS A 211 -3.97 -5.01 16.01
N ARG A 212 -4.85 -4.41 15.22
CA ARG A 212 -6.22 -4.07 15.64
C ARG A 212 -7.21 -4.83 14.79
N PHE A 213 -8.25 -5.33 15.45
CA PHE A 213 -9.38 -5.95 14.80
C PHE A 213 -10.65 -5.18 15.14
N PHE A 214 -11.44 -4.86 14.13
CA PHE A 214 -12.67 -4.11 14.23
C PHE A 214 -13.82 -4.97 13.70
N ILE A 215 -14.92 -5.02 14.43
CA ILE A 215 -16.12 -5.76 14.03
C ILE A 215 -17.36 -4.96 14.41
N GLN A 216 -18.37 -4.95 13.55
CA GLN A 216 -19.65 -4.34 13.87
C GLN A 216 -20.36 -5.16 14.95
N GLU A 217 -21.06 -4.48 15.86
CA GLU A 217 -21.84 -5.12 16.93
C GLU A 217 -22.81 -6.18 16.39
N GLU A 218 -23.55 -5.86 15.32
CA GLU A 218 -24.49 -6.79 14.69
C GLU A 218 -23.81 -8.10 14.22
N LEU A 219 -22.61 -8.01 13.65
CA LEU A 219 -21.85 -9.19 13.21
C LEU A 219 -21.34 -9.99 14.39
N LEU A 220 -20.84 -9.31 15.43
CA LEU A 220 -20.35 -9.96 16.64
C LEU A 220 -21.47 -10.72 17.34
N GLU A 221 -22.67 -10.14 17.43
CA GLU A 221 -23.85 -10.80 17.97
C GLU A 221 -24.23 -12.07 17.21
N ILE A 222 -24.18 -12.04 15.87
CA ILE A 222 -24.49 -13.23 15.07
C ILE A 222 -23.45 -14.32 15.35
N ILE A 223 -22.17 -13.98 15.42
CA ILE A 223 -21.09 -14.93 15.74
C ILE A 223 -21.29 -15.52 17.15
N MET A 224 -21.69 -14.72 18.12
CA MET A 224 -21.93 -15.17 19.50
C MET A 224 -23.14 -16.10 19.64
N LYS A 225 -24.14 -15.99 18.76
CA LYS A 225 -25.37 -16.80 18.79
C LYS A 225 -25.25 -18.13 18.02
N ASP A 226 -24.21 -18.32 17.23
CA ASP A 226 -24.01 -19.53 16.43
C ASP A 226 -23.52 -20.71 17.28
N ILE A 227 -23.90 -21.93 16.89
CA ILE A 227 -23.53 -23.18 17.57
C ILE A 227 -22.06 -23.54 17.28
N SER A 228 -21.53 -23.14 16.11
CA SER A 228 -20.15 -23.34 15.68
C SER A 228 -19.50 -22.03 15.19
N PRO A 229 -19.28 -21.05 16.08
CA PRO A 229 -18.76 -19.72 15.70
C PRO A 229 -17.45 -19.78 14.91
N SER A 230 -16.59 -20.76 15.21
CA SER A 230 -15.28 -20.98 14.57
C SER A 230 -15.34 -21.26 13.07
N ASP A 231 -16.47 -21.74 12.56
CA ASP A 231 -16.68 -22.09 11.16
C ASP A 231 -17.31 -20.96 10.34
N ILE A 232 -17.78 -19.90 11.00
CA ILE A 232 -18.30 -18.70 10.33
C ILE A 232 -17.18 -18.07 9.53
N PHE A 233 -17.50 -17.71 8.29
CA PHE A 233 -16.61 -16.93 7.46
C PHE A 233 -17.00 -15.45 7.48
N LEU A 234 -16.02 -14.60 7.70
CA LEU A 234 -16.14 -13.16 7.59
C LEU A 234 -15.42 -12.67 6.35
N THR A 235 -16.04 -11.76 5.61
CA THR A 235 -15.31 -10.93 4.67
C THR A 235 -14.61 -9.84 5.47
N THR A 236 -13.29 -9.75 5.32
CA THR A 236 -12.46 -8.77 6.03
C THR A 236 -11.63 -7.93 5.07
N TRP A 237 -11.35 -6.69 5.45
CA TRP A 237 -10.38 -5.83 4.76
C TRP A 237 -9.39 -5.24 5.77
N ALA A 238 -8.24 -4.78 5.28
CA ALA A 238 -7.14 -4.33 6.12
C ALA A 238 -6.58 -2.98 5.64
N LYS A 239 -6.18 -2.12 6.56
CA LYS A 239 -5.43 -0.89 6.30
C LYS A 239 -4.39 -0.63 7.38
N PHE A 240 -3.51 0.34 7.16
CA PHE A 240 -2.71 0.93 8.23
C PHE A 240 -3.35 2.21 8.77
N ASP A 241 -3.24 2.46 10.08
CA ASP A 241 -3.60 3.75 10.67
C ASP A 241 -2.48 4.79 10.52
N LYS A 242 -2.73 6.03 10.94
CA LYS A 242 -1.73 7.13 10.94
C LYS A 242 -0.46 6.84 11.74
N ASN A 243 -0.47 5.82 12.59
CA ASN A 243 0.67 5.38 13.40
C ASN A 243 1.25 4.04 12.88
N ASN A 244 0.81 3.58 11.70
CA ASN A 244 1.18 2.33 11.03
C ASN A 244 0.80 1.04 11.78
N TYR A 245 -0.28 1.06 12.59
CA TYR A 245 -0.88 -0.17 13.09
C TYR A 245 -1.72 -0.83 12.00
N LEU A 246 -1.56 -2.14 11.82
CA LEU A 246 -2.44 -2.93 10.96
C LEU A 246 -3.84 -2.98 11.60
N GLU A 247 -4.82 -2.42 10.92
CA GLU A 247 -6.23 -2.43 11.29
C GLU A 247 -6.99 -3.35 10.32
N VAL A 248 -7.61 -4.40 10.85
CA VAL A 248 -8.45 -5.33 10.09
C VAL A 248 -9.90 -5.14 10.50
N TYR A 249 -10.77 -5.03 9.52
CA TYR A 249 -12.19 -4.77 9.68
C TYR A 249 -12.99 -5.95 9.15
N ALA A 250 -13.86 -6.51 9.97
CA ALA A 250 -14.92 -7.41 9.53
C ALA A 250 -16.08 -6.60 8.97
N GLU A 251 -16.49 -6.93 7.75
CA GLU A 251 -17.52 -6.20 7.00
C GLU A 251 -18.85 -6.94 6.94
N LYS A 252 -18.82 -8.26 6.73
CA LYS A 252 -20.02 -9.10 6.65
C LYS A 252 -19.73 -10.58 6.86
N ILE A 253 -20.75 -11.32 7.25
CA ILE A 253 -20.73 -12.79 7.19
C ILE A 253 -20.85 -13.24 5.74
N SER A 254 -20.09 -14.28 5.39
CA SER A 254 -20.01 -14.83 4.05
C SER A 254 -20.54 -16.26 4.07
N ASN A 255 -21.62 -16.52 3.34
CA ASN A 255 -22.09 -17.88 3.06
C ASN A 255 -21.04 -18.61 2.21
#